data_AF-A0A822Y0T8-F1
#
_entry.id   AF-A0A822Y0T8-F1
#
_cell.length_a   1.000
_cell.length_b   1.000
_cell.length_c   1.000
_cell.angle_alpha   90.00
_cell.angle_beta   90.00
_cell.angle_gamma   90.00
#
_symmetry.space_group_name_H-M   'P 1'
#
loop_
_entity.id
_entity.type
_entity.pdbx_description
1 polymer ?
#
loop_
_entity_poly.entity_id
_entity_poly.type
_entity_poly.pdbx_seq_one_letter_code
_entity_poly.pdbx_strand_id
1 'polypeptide(L)'
;MKIANGKRNALLLALRDSDYVKKVYGGYFNVFVDAFGEEGDQWDSFRVVDGQFPDMQELHKYHGFVITGSPYDAHGNESWVLRLCILIQTLDAMEKKVLGICFGHQVLCRALGGKVGRAFSGWDIGLRQVKIVEGLPSYHLFGGLKEIPSSLSLIECHQDEVPLSLSLSLSLSL
;
A
#
# COMPACT_ATOMS: atom_id res chain seq x y z
N MET A 1 0.30 31.33 15.93
CA MET A 1 1.02 30.16 15.39
C MET A 1 0.17 28.93 15.71
N LYS A 2 -0.52 28.32 14.73
CA LYS A 2 -1.24 27.06 14.96
C LYS A 2 -0.19 25.97 14.93
N ILE A 3 0.05 25.29 16.06
CA ILE A 3 0.82 24.05 16.06
C ILE A 3 -0.05 23.04 15.32
N ALA A 4 0.30 22.70 14.08
CA ALA A 4 -0.31 21.58 13.40
C ALA A 4 0.13 20.32 14.16
N ASN A 5 -0.79 19.66 14.86
CA ASN A 5 -0.53 18.33 15.43
C ASN A 5 -0.41 17.37 14.24
N GLY A 6 0.81 17.11 13.78
CA GLY A 6 1.04 16.19 12.67
C GLY A 6 0.62 14.77 13.00
N LYS A 7 0.34 13.99 11.96
CA LYS A 7 -0.11 12.61 12.07
C LYS A 7 1.10 11.70 12.29
N ARG A 8 0.90 10.63 13.06
CA ARG A 8 1.86 9.53 13.12
C ARG A 8 1.43 8.43 12.15
N ASN A 9 2.26 8.10 11.17
CA ASN A 9 1.99 7.08 10.16
C ASN A 9 3.04 5.97 10.22
N ALA A 10 2.69 4.77 9.77
CA ALA A 10 3.59 3.63 9.71
C ALA A 10 3.81 3.15 8.27
N LEU A 11 5.07 2.97 7.90
CA LEU A 11 5.48 2.37 6.63
C LEU A 11 5.90 0.92 6.83
N LEU A 12 5.16 -0.01 6.26
CA LEU A 12 5.44 -1.45 6.25
C LEU A 12 6.27 -1.80 5.01
N LEU A 13 7.59 -1.89 5.18
CA LEU A 13 8.56 -2.18 4.13
C LEU A 13 8.59 -3.68 3.82
N ALA A 14 7.95 -4.07 2.72
CA ALA A 14 7.90 -5.44 2.21
C ALA A 14 9.09 -5.80 1.29
N LEU A 15 10.17 -5.01 1.35
CA LEU A 15 11.39 -5.21 0.57
C LEU A 15 12.62 -4.71 1.35
N ARG A 16 13.80 -5.16 0.93
CA ARG A 16 15.09 -4.64 1.38
C ARG A 16 15.58 -3.55 0.44
N ASP A 17 16.28 -2.55 0.97
CA ASP A 17 16.84 -1.49 0.15
C ASP A 17 17.94 -2.04 -0.75
N SER A 18 17.84 -1.78 -2.05
CA SER A 18 18.93 -2.05 -2.99
C SER A 18 20.05 -1.02 -2.82
N ASP A 19 21.27 -1.36 -3.24
CA ASP A 19 22.41 -0.43 -3.17
C ASP A 19 22.15 0.85 -3.96
N TYR A 20 21.43 0.74 -5.08
CA TYR A 20 20.99 1.89 -5.86
C TYR A 20 20.09 2.82 -5.05
N VAL A 21 19.03 2.29 -4.43
CA VAL A 21 18.07 3.12 -3.68
C VAL A 21 18.70 3.72 -2.42
N LYS A 22 19.59 2.98 -1.74
CA LYS A 22 20.40 3.54 -0.65
C LYS A 22 21.26 4.71 -1.12
N LYS A 23 21.93 4.56 -2.26
CA LYS A 23 22.84 5.58 -2.79
C LYS A 23 22.11 6.83 -3.28
N VAL A 24 20.99 6.66 -3.98
CA VAL A 24 20.28 7.78 -4.64
C VAL A 24 19.28 8.46 -3.71
N TYR A 25 18.58 7.69 -2.88
CA TYR A 25 17.47 8.19 -2.05
C TYR A 25 17.70 8.02 -0.55
N GLY A 26 18.78 7.35 -0.12
CA GLY A 26 18.99 7.01 1.29
C GLY A 26 18.12 5.85 1.81
N GLY A 27 17.45 5.12 0.91
CA GLY A 27 16.58 3.98 1.23
C GLY A 27 15.11 4.22 0.85
N TYR A 28 14.33 3.15 0.78
CA TYR A 28 12.91 3.23 0.42
C TYR A 28 12.08 4.00 1.44
N PHE A 29 12.50 4.08 2.70
CA PHE A 29 11.83 4.93 3.68
C PHE A 29 11.70 6.38 3.19
N ASN A 30 12.80 6.98 2.74
CA ASN A 30 12.81 8.37 2.28
C ASN A 30 11.97 8.56 1.03
N VAL A 31 12.01 7.61 0.08
CA VAL A 31 11.17 7.66 -1.14
C VAL A 31 9.69 7.83 -0.78
N PHE A 32 9.21 7.11 0.23
CA PHE A 32 7.81 7.16 0.65
C PHE A 32 7.51 8.38 1.52
N VAL A 33 8.42 8.78 2.42
CA VAL A 33 8.23 10.00 3.22
C VAL A 33 8.22 11.25 2.32
N ASP A 34 9.07 11.31 1.29
CA ASP A 34 9.07 12.41 0.32
C ASP A 34 7.77 12.44 -0.51
N ALA A 35 7.18 11.28 -0.79
CA ALA A 35 5.96 11.18 -1.58
C ALA A 35 4.67 11.45 -0.77
N PHE A 36 4.64 11.09 0.52
CA PHE A 36 3.41 11.09 1.33
C PHE A 36 3.48 11.93 2.61
N GLY A 37 4.67 12.35 3.04
CA GLY A 37 4.86 13.10 4.27
C GLY A 37 4.44 14.56 4.13
N GLU A 38 3.75 15.06 5.15
CA GLU A 38 3.43 16.49 5.31
C GLU A 38 4.24 17.11 6.45
N GLU A 39 4.37 18.43 6.47
CA GLU A 39 5.07 19.13 7.55
C GLU A 39 4.43 18.82 8.92
N GLY A 40 5.26 18.33 9.86
CA GLY A 40 4.84 17.93 11.20
C GLY A 40 4.47 16.46 11.35
N ASP A 41 4.29 15.71 10.26
CA ASP A 41 4.01 14.27 10.33
C ASP A 41 5.21 13.50 10.88
N GLN A 42 4.92 12.44 11.63
CA GLN A 42 5.89 11.46 12.11
C GLN A 42 5.70 10.14 11.36
N TRP A 43 6.82 9.55 10.93
CA TRP A 43 6.81 8.30 10.18
C TRP A 43 7.71 7.28 10.86
N ASP A 44 7.10 6.16 11.25
CA ASP A 44 7.84 4.97 11.66
C ASP A 44 7.92 3.98 10.50
N SER A 45 8.97 3.17 10.47
CA SER A 45 9.10 2.11 9.47
C SER A 45 9.33 0.75 10.11
N PHE A 46 8.70 -0.26 9.54
CA PHE A 46 8.79 -1.64 9.97
C PHE A 46 9.14 -2.51 8.77
N ARG A 47 10.29 -3.16 8.83
CA ARG A 47 10.73 -4.06 7.76
C ARG A 47 10.07 -5.42 7.90
N VAL A 48 8.82 -5.49 7.47
CA VAL A 48 7.97 -6.68 7.60
C VAL A 48 8.55 -7.89 6.87
N VAL A 49 9.26 -7.68 5.75
CA VAL A 49 9.98 -8.76 5.04
C VAL A 49 11.07 -9.43 5.90
N ASP A 50 11.59 -8.71 6.90
CA ASP A 50 12.56 -9.21 7.88
C ASP A 50 11.92 -9.59 9.22
N GLY A 51 10.58 -9.73 9.26
CA GLY A 51 9.86 -10.12 10.48
C GLY A 51 9.69 -8.99 11.50
N GLN A 52 10.03 -7.75 11.16
CA GLN A 52 9.86 -6.58 12.01
C GLN A 52 8.48 -5.97 11.77
N PHE A 53 7.64 -5.95 12.80
CA PHE A 53 6.26 -5.48 12.73
C PHE A 53 6.00 -4.50 13.89
N PRO A 54 5.03 -3.58 13.75
CA PRO A 54 4.58 -2.76 14.86
C PRO A 54 4.05 -3.63 15.99
N ASP A 55 4.16 -3.13 17.22
CA ASP A 55 3.49 -3.74 18.37
C ASP A 55 1.97 -3.59 18.18
N MET A 56 1.25 -4.71 18.32
CA MET A 56 -0.20 -4.77 18.22
C MET A 56 -0.89 -3.82 19.23
N GLN A 57 -0.29 -3.62 20.41
CA GLN A 57 -0.82 -2.73 21.43
C GLN A 57 -0.65 -1.26 21.06
N GLU A 58 0.27 -0.92 20.16
CA GLU A 58 0.57 0.45 19.78
C GLU A 58 -0.11 0.90 18.49
N LEU A 59 -0.79 -0.01 17.77
CA LEU A 59 -1.46 0.29 16.49
C LEU A 59 -2.43 1.47 16.57
N HIS A 60 -3.07 1.68 17.72
CA HIS A 60 -4.01 2.78 17.94
C HIS A 60 -3.36 4.16 17.78
N LYS A 61 -2.04 4.29 18.03
CA LYS A 61 -1.27 5.54 17.94
C LYS A 61 -1.07 6.03 16.51
N TYR A 62 -1.21 5.14 15.53
CA TYR A 62 -1.04 5.48 14.12
C TYR A 62 -2.34 5.96 13.49
N HIS A 63 -2.25 7.06 12.75
CA HIS A 63 -3.33 7.58 11.92
C HIS A 63 -3.55 6.71 10.68
N GLY A 64 -2.48 6.20 10.07
CA GLY A 64 -2.57 5.34 8.88
C GLY A 64 -1.31 4.51 8.63
N PHE A 65 -1.46 3.56 7.71
CA PHE A 65 -0.43 2.58 7.34
C PHE A 65 -0.24 2.57 5.83
N VAL A 66 1.01 2.42 5.39
CA VAL A 66 1.37 2.23 3.98
C VAL A 66 2.14 0.91 3.84
N ILE A 67 1.77 0.09 2.87
CA ILE A 67 2.42 -1.19 2.56
C ILE A 67 3.08 -1.06 1.19
N THR A 68 4.39 -1.26 1.13
CA THR A 68 5.15 -1.08 -0.11
C THR A 68 4.96 -2.23 -1.10
N GLY A 69 5.47 -2.04 -2.31
CA GLY A 69 5.74 -3.13 -3.24
C GLY A 69 6.76 -4.12 -2.68
N SER A 70 6.87 -5.27 -3.34
CA SER A 70 7.78 -6.36 -2.95
C SER A 70 8.15 -7.20 -4.17
N PRO A 71 9.37 -7.78 -4.22
CA PRO A 71 9.69 -8.81 -5.20
C PRO A 71 9.13 -10.20 -4.83
N TYR A 72 8.47 -10.35 -3.68
CA TYR A 72 7.88 -11.60 -3.21
C TYR A 72 6.42 -11.75 -3.66
N ASP A 73 5.91 -12.98 -3.59
CA ASP A 73 4.53 -13.30 -3.98
C ASP A 73 3.54 -12.94 -2.86
N ALA A 74 2.53 -12.12 -3.16
CA ALA A 74 1.52 -11.71 -2.18
C ALA A 74 0.60 -12.86 -1.73
N HIS A 75 0.53 -13.92 -2.54
CA HIS A 75 -0.22 -15.15 -2.29
C HIS A 75 0.66 -16.26 -1.68
N GLY A 76 1.95 -16.01 -1.45
CA GLY A 76 2.89 -16.94 -0.83
C GLY A 76 2.54 -17.26 0.63
N ASN A 77 3.10 -18.35 1.17
CA ASN A 77 2.86 -18.82 2.55
C ASN A 77 4.04 -18.56 3.49
N GLU A 78 4.95 -17.66 3.12
CA GLU A 78 6.02 -17.19 3.98
C GLU A 78 5.44 -16.62 5.27
N SER A 79 6.09 -16.92 6.39
CA SER A 79 5.59 -16.57 7.72
C SER A 79 5.30 -15.09 7.89
N TRP A 80 6.13 -14.22 7.30
CA TRP A 80 5.94 -12.78 7.34
C TRP A 80 4.75 -12.31 6.48
N VAL A 81 4.45 -12.95 5.36
CA VAL A 81 3.28 -12.63 4.52
C VAL A 81 2.00 -13.01 5.26
N LEU A 82 1.96 -14.19 5.86
CA LEU A 82 0.82 -14.62 6.67
C LEU A 82 0.62 -13.70 7.88
N ARG A 83 1.71 -13.31 8.55
CA ARG A 83 1.66 -12.34 9.65
C ARG A 83 1.18 -10.96 9.18
N LEU A 84 1.57 -10.54 7.99
CA LEU A 84 1.10 -9.30 7.39
C LEU A 84 -0.41 -9.36 7.09
N CYS A 85 -0.95 -10.49 6.61
CA CYS A 85 -2.39 -10.67 6.46
C CYS A 85 -3.13 -10.52 7.80
N ILE A 86 -2.61 -11.12 8.87
CA ILE A 86 -3.22 -11.00 10.22
C ILE A 86 -3.17 -9.55 10.73
N LEU A 87 -2.05 -8.85 10.52
CA LEU A 87 -1.96 -7.43 10.85
C LEU A 87 -3.00 -6.61 10.08
N ILE A 88 -3.13 -6.84 8.77
CA ILE A 88 -4.10 -6.12 7.91
C ILE A 88 -5.53 -6.36 8.39
N GLN A 89 -5.90 -7.61 8.68
CA GLN A 89 -7.22 -7.93 9.24
C GLN A 89 -7.48 -7.20 10.57
N THR A 90 -6.44 -7.07 11.40
CA THR A 90 -6.55 -6.32 12.65
C THR A 90 -6.74 -4.82 12.40
N LEU A 91 -5.99 -4.25 11.45
CA LEU A 91 -6.10 -2.85 11.08
C LEU A 91 -7.49 -2.52 10.51
N ASP A 92 -8.03 -3.41 9.69
CA ASP A 92 -9.39 -3.31 9.12
C ASP A 92 -10.46 -3.34 10.22
N ALA A 93 -10.37 -4.30 11.14
CA ALA A 93 -11.27 -4.37 12.30
C ALA A 93 -11.17 -3.15 13.24
N MET A 94 -10.03 -2.44 13.22
CA MET A 94 -9.83 -1.18 13.93
C MET A 94 -10.20 0.06 13.11
N GLU A 95 -10.74 -0.11 11.90
CA GLU A 95 -11.08 0.94 10.95
C GLU A 95 -9.89 1.88 10.63
N LYS A 96 -8.67 1.33 10.63
CA LYS A 96 -7.45 2.07 10.29
C LYS A 96 -7.34 2.23 8.77
N LYS A 97 -6.84 3.40 8.35
CA LYS A 97 -6.54 3.66 6.93
C LYS A 97 -5.29 2.90 6.51
N VAL A 98 -5.41 2.07 5.47
CA VAL A 98 -4.31 1.28 4.91
C VAL A 98 -4.20 1.53 3.41
N LEU A 99 -3.03 1.97 2.94
CA LEU A 99 -2.69 2.08 1.53
C LEU A 99 -1.73 0.94 1.14
N GLY A 100 -2.11 0.12 0.17
CA GLY A 100 -1.25 -0.90 -0.41
C GLY A 100 -0.74 -0.51 -1.79
N ILE A 101 0.57 -0.66 -2.05
CA ILE A 101 1.18 -0.39 -3.37
C ILE A 101 1.71 -1.69 -3.98
N CYS A 102 1.27 -2.03 -5.20
CA CYS A 102 1.66 -3.27 -5.90
C CYS A 102 1.40 -4.52 -5.03
N PHE A 103 2.45 -5.23 -4.59
CA PHE A 103 2.37 -6.30 -3.59
C PHE A 103 1.50 -5.91 -2.39
N GLY A 104 1.65 -4.68 -1.88
CA GLY A 104 0.88 -4.17 -0.74
C GLY A 104 -0.62 -4.16 -1.00
N HIS A 105 -1.05 -3.85 -2.23
CA HIS A 105 -2.46 -3.90 -2.63
C HIS A 105 -2.95 -5.35 -2.72
N GLN A 106 -2.16 -6.21 -3.34
CA GLN A 106 -2.49 -7.63 -3.48
C GLN A 106 -2.64 -8.31 -2.12
N VAL A 107 -1.69 -8.14 -1.20
CA VAL A 107 -1.75 -8.74 0.14
C VAL A 107 -2.91 -8.17 0.97
N LEU A 108 -3.25 -6.88 0.78
CA LEU A 108 -4.44 -6.26 1.37
C LEU A 108 -5.72 -6.94 0.88
N CYS A 109 -5.88 -7.11 -0.44
CA CYS A 109 -7.02 -7.82 -1.01
C CYS A 109 -7.11 -9.27 -0.48
N ARG A 110 -5.99 -9.99 -0.44
CA ARG A 110 -5.93 -11.36 0.10
C ARG A 110 -6.39 -11.41 1.55
N ALA A 111 -5.88 -10.51 2.39
CA ALA A 111 -6.18 -10.47 3.81
C ALA A 111 -7.67 -10.25 4.10
N LEU A 112 -8.34 -9.46 3.24
CA LEU A 112 -9.77 -9.12 3.36
C LEU A 112 -10.69 -10.09 2.60
N GLY A 113 -10.18 -11.26 2.20
CA GLY A 113 -10.97 -12.33 1.58
C GLY A 113 -11.12 -12.24 0.06
N GLY A 114 -10.44 -11.29 -0.59
CA GLY A 114 -10.28 -11.24 -2.04
C GLY A 114 -9.41 -12.38 -2.56
N LYS A 115 -9.68 -12.82 -3.79
CA LYS A 115 -8.83 -13.81 -4.48
C LYS A 115 -7.61 -13.10 -5.06
N VAL A 116 -6.43 -13.66 -4.83
CA VAL A 116 -5.16 -13.21 -5.42
C VAL A 116 -4.47 -14.44 -5.99
N GLY A 117 -3.99 -14.34 -7.22
CA GLY A 117 -3.30 -15.45 -7.86
C GLY A 117 -2.38 -14.97 -8.98
N ARG A 118 -1.60 -15.90 -9.53
CA ARG A 118 -0.78 -15.63 -10.71
C ARG A 118 -1.68 -15.18 -11.87
N ALA A 119 -1.26 -14.14 -12.57
CA ALA A 119 -1.90 -13.75 -13.81
C ALA A 119 -1.74 -14.86 -14.85
N PHE A 120 -2.84 -15.24 -15.51
CA PHE A 120 -2.80 -16.25 -16.58
C PHE A 120 -1.89 -15.83 -17.75
N SER A 121 -1.67 -14.52 -17.92
CA SER A 121 -0.80 -13.91 -18.93
C SER A 121 0.70 -13.93 -18.56
N GLY A 122 1.07 -14.33 -17.35
CA GLY A 122 2.45 -14.26 -16.87
C GLY A 122 2.84 -12.87 -16.35
N TRP A 123 4.08 -12.45 -16.57
CA TRP A 123 4.56 -11.14 -16.11
C TRP A 123 3.87 -10.00 -16.87
N ASP A 124 3.22 -9.09 -16.13
CA ASP A 124 2.86 -7.78 -16.64
C ASP A 124 3.97 -6.79 -16.29
N ILE A 125 4.78 -6.45 -17.29
CA ILE A 125 5.87 -5.48 -17.20
C ILE A 125 5.66 -4.45 -18.30
N GLY A 126 5.33 -3.23 -17.94
CA GLY A 126 5.18 -2.15 -18.91
C GLY A 126 4.38 -0.96 -18.43
N LEU A 127 4.21 -0.01 -19.34
CA LEU A 127 3.35 1.15 -19.13
C LEU A 127 1.90 0.71 -19.39
N ARG A 128 1.04 0.88 -18.39
CA ARG A 128 -0.37 0.53 -18.44
C ARG A 128 -1.21 1.78 -18.27
N GLN A 129 -2.18 1.92 -19.16
CA GLN A 129 -3.16 2.99 -19.06
C GLN A 129 -4.30 2.51 -18.16
N VAL A 130 -4.35 3.03 -16.94
CA VAL A 130 -5.47 2.79 -16.03
C VAL A 130 -6.50 3.89 -16.22
N LYS A 131 -7.78 3.51 -16.29
CA LYS A 131 -8.89 4.48 -16.30
C LYS A 131 -9.27 4.80 -14.87
N ILE A 132 -9.45 6.08 -14.57
CA ILE A 132 -9.96 6.51 -13.27
C ILE A 132 -11.48 6.40 -13.33
N VAL A 133 -12.08 5.68 -12.37
CA VAL A 133 -13.54 5.52 -12.28
C VAL A 133 -14.15 6.81 -11.71
N GLU A 134 -15.25 7.26 -12.31
CA GLU A 134 -16.00 8.44 -11.85
C GLU A 134 -16.60 8.21 -10.45
N GLY A 135 -16.68 9.26 -9.63
CA GLY A 135 -17.26 9.19 -8.28
C GLY A 135 -16.27 8.89 -7.14
N LEU A 136 -14.97 8.78 -7.42
CA LEU A 136 -13.95 8.82 -6.37
C LEU A 136 -14.06 10.15 -5.59
N PRO A 137 -14.17 10.13 -4.25
CA PRO A 137 -13.95 11.32 -3.43
C PRO A 137 -12.64 11.99 -3.88
N SER A 138 -12.59 13.31 -3.99
CA SER A 138 -11.37 14.04 -4.34
C SER A 138 -10.32 13.81 -3.26
N TYR A 139 -9.59 12.72 -3.37
CA TYR A 139 -8.49 12.41 -2.48
C TYR A 139 -7.31 13.31 -2.84
N HIS A 140 -6.62 13.80 -1.81
CA HIS A 140 -5.34 14.53 -1.94
C HIS A 140 -4.24 13.72 -2.65
N LEU A 141 -4.51 12.45 -3.01
CA LEU A 141 -3.67 11.56 -3.81
C LEU A 141 -3.20 12.19 -5.14
N PHE A 142 -3.96 13.14 -5.69
CA PHE A 142 -3.64 13.80 -6.96
C PHE A 142 -3.02 15.19 -6.79
N GLY A 143 -2.45 15.51 -5.63
CA GLY A 143 -1.61 16.70 -5.45
C GLY A 143 -2.28 18.03 -5.85
N GLY A 144 -3.57 18.19 -5.56
CA GLY A 144 -4.29 19.43 -5.87
C GLY A 144 -4.55 19.69 -7.36
N LEU A 145 -4.48 18.65 -8.20
CA LEU A 145 -4.98 18.73 -9.57
C LEU A 145 -6.45 19.16 -9.57
N LYS A 146 -6.74 20.30 -10.22
CA LYS A 146 -8.11 20.85 -10.37
C LYS A 146 -9.04 19.89 -11.11
N GLU A 147 -8.48 19.02 -11.94
CA GLU A 147 -9.18 17.97 -12.68
C GLU A 147 -8.39 16.67 -12.57
N ILE A 148 -9.07 15.61 -12.14
CA ILE A 148 -8.50 14.26 -12.11
C ILE A 148 -8.52 13.74 -13.56
N PRO A 149 -7.38 13.35 -14.15
CA PRO A 149 -7.35 12.88 -15.53
C PRO A 149 -8.16 11.59 -15.67
N SER A 150 -8.87 11.42 -16.78
CA SER A 150 -9.69 10.22 -17.02
C SER A 150 -8.86 8.92 -17.14
N SER A 151 -7.55 9.05 -17.34
CA SER A 151 -6.62 7.93 -17.32
C SER A 151 -5.21 8.34 -16.89
N LEU A 152 -4.46 7.39 -16.32
CA LEU A 152 -3.06 7.54 -15.95
C LEU A 152 -2.23 6.44 -16.59
N SER A 153 -1.01 6.81 -17.01
CA SER A 153 0.00 5.85 -17.42
C SER A 153 0.83 5.46 -16.19
N LEU A 154 0.65 4.23 -15.73
CA LEU A 154 1.39 3.67 -14.59
C LEU A 154 2.38 2.62 -15.09
N ILE A 155 3.52 2.52 -14.43
CA ILE A 155 4.44 1.40 -14.64
C ILE A 155 3.94 0.25 -13.78
N GLU A 156 3.53 -0.83 -14.42
CA GLU A 156 3.20 -2.10 -13.78
C GLU A 156 4.36 -3.07 -13.97
N CYS A 157 4.70 -3.78 -12.90
CA CYS A 157 5.72 -4.81 -12.88
C CYS A 157 5.33 -5.83 -11.81
N HIS A 158 4.47 -6.78 -12.19
CA HIS A 158 4.03 -7.86 -11.32
C HIS A 158 3.62 -9.09 -12.14
N GLN A 159 3.64 -10.25 -11.48
CA GLN A 159 3.17 -11.52 -12.04
C GLN A 159 1.85 -11.99 -11.39
N ASP A 160 1.35 -11.22 -10.43
CA ASP A 160 0.16 -11.52 -9.63
C ASP A 160 -0.98 -10.58 -10.01
N GLU A 161 -2.21 -11.06 -10.04
CA GLU A 161 -3.41 -10.26 -10.30
C GLU A 161 -4.47 -10.45 -9.21
N VAL A 162 -5.27 -9.41 -9.01
CA VAL A 162 -6.49 -9.45 -8.20
C VAL A 162 -7.67 -9.45 -9.17
N PRO A 163 -8.23 -10.62 -9.55
CA PRO A 163 -9.39 -10.64 -10.41
C PRO A 163 -10.59 -10.05 -9.67
N LEU A 164 -11.24 -9.05 -10.27
CA LEU A 164 -12.51 -8.52 -9.78
C LEU A 164 -13.55 -9.65 -9.84
N SER A 165 -13.88 -10.25 -8.69
CA SER A 165 -15.06 -11.11 -8.62
C SER A 165 -16.30 -10.22 -8.65
N LEU A 166 -17.26 -10.56 -9.51
CA LEU A 166 -18.57 -9.89 -9.67
C LEU A 166 -19.36 -9.66 -8.36
N SER A 167 -18.96 -10.25 -7.22
CA SER A 167 -19.59 -10.03 -5.91
C SER A 167 -19.09 -8.78 -5.16
N LEU A 168 -17.93 -8.21 -5.50
CA LEU A 168 -17.38 -7.02 -4.84
C LEU A 168 -17.97 -5.70 -5.37
N SER A 169 -18.70 -5.71 -6.49
CA SER A 169 -19.36 -4.50 -7.01
C SER A 169 -20.56 -4.05 -6.17
N LEU A 170 -21.09 -4.91 -5.29
CA LEU A 170 -22.29 -4.62 -4.49
C LEU A 170 -22.00 -4.07 -3.08
N SER A 171 -20.76 -4.12 -2.61
CA SER A 171 -20.39 -3.62 -1.26
C SER A 171 -19.83 -2.20 -1.24
N LEU A 172 -19.59 -1.59 -2.40
CA LEU A 172 -19.16 -0.19 -2.54
C LEU A 172 -20.31 0.76 -2.91
N SER A 173 -21.56 0.38 -2.64
CA SER A 173 -22.76 1.19 -2.94
C SER A 173 -23.68 1.42 -1.73
N LEU A 174 -23.12 1.48 -0.51
CA LEU A 174 -23.80 2.03 0.67
C LEU A 174 -22.84 2.92 1.45
#